data_AF-A0A0F9N0L2-F1
#
_entry.id   AF-A0A0F9N0L2-F1
#
_cell.length_a   1.000
_cell.length_b   1.000
_cell.length_c   1.000
_cell.angle_alpha   90.00
_cell.angle_beta   90.00
_cell.angle_gamma   90.00
#
_symmetry.space_group_name_H-M   'P 1'
#
loop_
_entity.id
_entity.type
_entity.pdbx_description
1 polymer ?
#
loop_
_entity_poly.entity_id
_entity_poly.type
_entity_poly.pdbx_seq_one_letter_code
_entity_poly.pdbx_strand_id
1 'polypeptide(L)' 'MTKTKAKRRITRRIVNAKRHVTGYVIAKKTYSVAQTRQMAQRGQVVGVRVVGNHIQAVNGRRRLSDLPFTVQR' A
#
# COMPACT_ATOMS: atom_id res chain seq x y z
N MET A 1 -22.01 4.21 -17.81
CA MET A 1 -21.76 3.64 -16.46
C MET A 1 -20.28 3.68 -16.16
N THR A 2 -19.80 4.73 -15.47
CA THR A 2 -18.40 4.81 -15.03
C THR A 2 -18.18 3.75 -13.94
N LYS A 3 -17.56 2.62 -14.29
CA LYS A 3 -17.14 1.60 -13.34
C LYS A 3 -16.41 2.29 -12.20
N THR A 4 -17.05 2.42 -11.04
CA THR A 4 -16.43 2.91 -9.81
C THR A 4 -15.26 1.98 -9.57
N LYS A 5 -14.02 2.41 -9.87
CA LYS A 5 -12.83 1.56 -9.70
C LYS A 5 -12.86 1.08 -8.26
N ALA A 6 -13.12 -0.21 -8.07
CA ALA A 6 -13.26 -0.80 -6.75
C ALA A 6 -12.03 -0.39 -5.94
N LYS A 7 -12.30 0.42 -4.92
CA LYS A 7 -11.33 1.08 -4.07
C LYS A 7 -10.60 -0.03 -3.30
N ARG A 8 -9.32 -0.29 -3.64
CA ARG A 8 -8.56 -1.46 -3.14
C ARG A 8 -7.90 -1.15 -1.80
N ARG A 9 -7.71 -2.15 -0.94
CA ARG A 9 -7.02 -1.97 0.34
C ARG A 9 -5.65 -2.63 0.31
N ILE A 10 -4.71 -2.05 1.04
CA ILE A 10 -3.45 -2.73 1.38
C ILE A 10 -3.78 -3.80 2.43
N THR A 11 -3.38 -5.04 2.18
CA THR A 11 -3.63 -6.16 3.09
C THR A 11 -2.39 -6.67 3.78
N ARG A 12 -1.21 -6.45 3.20
CA ARG A 12 0.06 -6.99 3.68
C ARG A 12 1.24 -6.15 3.20
N ARG A 13 2.29 -6.11 4.00
CA ARG A 13 3.58 -5.50 3.66
C ARG A 13 4.54 -6.54 3.13
N ILE A 14 5.42 -6.14 2.23
CA ILE A 14 6.52 -6.98 1.76
C ILE A 14 7.80 -6.27 2.15
N VAL A 15 8.62 -6.94 2.94
CA VAL A 15 9.92 -6.45 3.36
C VAL A 15 10.95 -7.27 2.58
N ASN A 16 11.66 -6.62 1.66
CA ASN A 16 12.78 -7.29 1.00
C ASN A 16 14.03 -7.12 1.87
N ALA A 17 14.55 -8.21 2.41
CA ALA A 17 15.70 -8.18 3.32
C ALA A 17 17.01 -7.77 2.60
N LYS A 18 17.12 -8.00 1.28
CA LYS A 18 18.31 -7.68 0.48
C LYS A 18 18.28 -6.29 -0.14
N ARG A 19 17.09 -5.76 -0.45
CA ARG A 19 16.95 -4.52 -1.24
C ARG A 19 16.42 -3.33 -0.44
N HIS A 20 16.11 -3.46 0.85
CA HIS A 20 15.48 -2.42 1.70
C HIS A 20 14.15 -1.84 1.17
N VAL A 21 13.68 -2.22 -0.02
CA VAL A 21 12.44 -1.70 -0.61
C VAL A 21 11.23 -2.47 -0.09
N THR A 22 10.29 -1.72 0.48
CA THR A 22 9.18 -2.21 1.30
C THR A 22 7.87 -2.16 0.49
N GLY A 23 7.58 -3.16 -0.34
CA GLY A 23 6.37 -3.20 -1.16
C GLY A 23 5.07 -3.43 -0.36
N TYR A 24 3.95 -3.43 -1.07
CA TYR A 24 2.61 -3.63 -0.50
C TYR A 24 1.79 -4.60 -1.36
N VAL A 25 0.97 -5.43 -0.70
CA VAL A 25 -0.01 -6.28 -1.37
C VAL A 25 -1.35 -5.56 -1.42
N ILE A 26 -1.87 -5.39 -2.63
CA ILE A 26 -3.13 -4.70 -2.93
C ILE A 26 -3.93 -5.58 -3.88
N ALA A 27 -5.14 -5.97 -3.50
CA ALA A 27 -5.98 -6.88 -4.30
C ALA A 27 -5.22 -8.15 -4.80
N LYS A 28 -4.52 -8.82 -3.88
CA LYS A 28 -3.71 -10.04 -4.12
C LYS A 28 -2.52 -9.86 -5.07
N LYS A 29 -2.19 -8.62 -5.50
CA LYS A 29 -1.00 -8.31 -6.30
C LYS A 29 0.01 -7.50 -5.48
N THR A 30 1.29 -7.75 -5.72
CA THR A 30 2.40 -7.00 -5.12
C THR A 30 2.68 -5.75 -5.92
N TYR A 31 2.83 -4.63 -5.22
CA TYR A 31 3.20 -3.34 -5.78
C TYR A 31 4.38 -2.76 -5.00
N SER A 32 5.26 -2.03 -5.69
CA SER A 32 6.33 -1.27 -5.02
C SER A 32 5.74 -0.08 -4.23
N VAL A 33 6.55 0.53 -3.37
CA VAL A 33 6.17 1.80 -2.69
C VAL A 33 5.79 2.86 -3.74
N ALA A 34 6.60 3.00 -4.80
CA ALA A 34 6.36 3.99 -5.84
C ALA A 34 5.03 3.76 -6.58
N GLN A 35 4.73 2.52 -6.95
CA GLN A 35 3.46 2.16 -7.57
C GLN A 35 2.28 2.39 -6.62
N THR A 36 2.42 1.98 -5.36
CA THR A 36 1.38 2.17 -4.35
C THR A 36 1.11 3.65 -4.09
N ARG A 37 2.15 4.49 -4.12
CA ARG A 37 2.04 5.94 -4.00
C ARG A 37 1.22 6.53 -5.15
N GLN A 38 1.52 6.16 -6.38
CA GLN A 38 0.75 6.60 -7.55
C GLN A 38 -0.71 6.14 -7.47
N MET A 39 -0.97 4.91 -7.04
CA MET A 39 -2.32 4.40 -6.86
C MET A 39 -3.07 5.15 -5.75
N ALA A 40 -2.41 5.45 -4.63
CA ALA A 40 -2.97 6.21 -3.52
C ALA A 40 -3.29 7.66 -3.93
N GLN A 41 -2.39 8.34 -4.65
CA GLN A 41 -2.63 9.68 -5.21
C GLN A 41 -3.82 9.71 -6.18
N ARG A 42 -4.02 8.64 -6.95
CA ARG A 42 -5.18 8.47 -7.84
C ARG A 42 -6.47 8.06 -7.11
N GLY A 43 -6.46 7.99 -5.77
CA GLY A 43 -7.62 7.58 -4.96
C GLY A 43 -8.01 6.11 -5.12
N GLN A 44 -7.13 5.25 -5.65
CA GLN A 44 -7.41 3.84 -5.90
C GLN A 44 -7.18 2.95 -4.68
N VAL A 45 -6.46 3.47 -3.68
CA VAL A 45 -6.14 2.76 -2.43
C VAL A 45 -6.87 3.41 -1.26
N VAL A 46 -7.61 2.63 -0.48
CA VAL A 46 -8.41 3.16 0.63
C VAL A 46 -7.64 3.15 1.93
N GLY A 47 -7.81 4.21 2.71
CA GLY A 47 -7.33 4.28 4.09
C GLY A 47 -5.85 4.57 4.21
N VAL A 48 -5.26 5.08 3.14
CA VAL A 48 -3.91 5.60 3.12
C VAL A 48 -3.92 7.00 2.54
N ARG A 49 -2.94 7.80 2.95
CA ARG A 49 -2.60 9.08 2.35
C ARG A 49 -1.12 9.09 1.98
N VAL A 50 -0.77 9.92 1.01
CA VAL A 50 0.64 10.15 0.65
C VAL A 50 1.10 11.42 1.38
N VAL A 51 2.19 11.31 2.12
CA VAL A 51 2.83 12.42 2.84
C VAL A 51 4.27 12.51 2.38
N GLY A 52 4.58 13.51 1.56
CA GLY A 52 5.85 13.61 0.86
C GLY A 52 6.14 12.34 0.04
N ASN A 53 7.24 11.66 0.35
CA ASN A 53 7.65 10.41 -0.28
C ASN A 53 7.12 9.15 0.43
N HIS A 54 6.33 9.30 1.49
CA HIS A 54 5.86 8.19 2.32
C HIS A 54 4.36 7.93 2.15
N ILE A 55 3.98 6.68 2.36
CA ILE A 55 2.57 6.26 2.44
C ILE A 55 2.24 6.06 3.91
N GLN A 56 1.20 6.73 4.39
CA GLN A 56 0.73 6.63 5.77
C GLN A 56 -0.70 6.11 5.80
N ALA A 57 -1.04 5.34 6.82
CA ALA A 57 -2.45 5.06 7.11
C ALA A 57 -3.16 6.35 7.55
N VAL A 58 -4.45 6.48 7.21
CA VAL A 58 -5.28 7.59 7.69
C VAL A 58 -5.68 7.33 9.15
N ASN A 59 -5.76 8.38 9.97
CA ASN A 59 -6.20 8.29 11.37
C ASN A 59 -7.53 7.52 11.51
N GLY A 60 -7.64 6.71 12.57
CA GLY A 60 -8.78 5.82 12.78
C GLY A 60 -8.75 4.52 11.96
N ARG A 61 -7.71 4.28 11.16
CA ARG A 61 -7.47 3.00 10.47
C ARG A 61 -6.22 2.33 10.99
N ARG A 62 -6.19 0.99 10.86
CA ARG A 62 -5.04 0.13 11.17
C ARG A 62 -3.77 0.71 10.53
N ARG A 63 -2.68 0.85 11.30
CA ARG A 63 -1.43 1.40 10.78
C ARG A 63 -0.83 0.43 9.78
N LEU A 64 -0.06 0.95 8.83
CA LEU A 64 0.66 0.09 7.88
C LEU A 64 1.64 -0.81 8.63
N SER A 65 2.28 -0.31 9.70
CA SER A 65 3.15 -1.09 10.59
C SER A 65 2.51 -2.38 11.09
N ASP A 66 1.21 -2.34 11.37
CA ASP A 66 0.46 -3.42 12.02
C ASP A 66 -0.10 -4.43 11.01
N LEU A 67 0.15 -4.20 9.71
CA LEU A 67 -0.19 -5.17 8.69
C LEU A 67 0.78 -6.34 8.77
N PRO A 68 0.30 -7.58 8.53
CA PRO A 68 1.18 -8.72 8.40
C PRO A 68 2.23 -8.41 7.33
N PHE A 69 3.46 -8.84 7.56
CA PHE A 69 4.55 -8.65 6.60
C PHE A 69 5.12 -10.00 6.17
N THR A 70 5.57 -10.04 4.92
CA THR A 70 6.33 -11.17 4.39
C THR A 70 7.75 -10.70 4.10
N VAL A 71 8.74 -11.46 4.55
CA VAL A 71 10.14 -11.20 4.21
C VAL A 71 10.48 -11.96 2.94
N GLN A 72 10.85 -11.23 1.87
CA GLN A 72 11.44 -11.85 0.68
C GLN A 72 12.97 -11.90 0.85
N ARG A 73 13.52 -13.13 0.80
CA ARG A 73 14.97 -13.41 0.78
C ARG A 73 15.53 -13.40 -0.64
#